data_AF-A0A401QI14-F1
#
_entry.id   AF-A0A401QI14-F1
#
_cell.length_a   1.000
_cell.length_b   1.000
_cell.length_c   1.000
_cell.angle_alpha   90.00
_cell.angle_beta   90.00
_cell.angle_gamma   90.00
#
_symmetry.space_group_name_H-M   'P 1'
#
loop_
_entity.id
_entity.type
_entity.pdbx_description
1 polymer ?
#
loop_
_entity_poly.entity_id
_entity_poly.type
_entity_poly.pdbx_seq_one_letter_code
_entity_poly.pdbx_strand_id
1 'polypeptide(L)'
;MRDYSCSSTKVEVDPWWRVDLREKHQIAAIKIANSQSADKAGIYGAEIHIGDSNRNHGNDNPKCATVGRIGLGDTKTFDCRGMQGRYVNIIRPGKKHLTLCEVVVLGQPLFVIKNCE
;
A
#
# COMPACT_ATOMS: atom_id res chain seq x y z
N MET A 1 -7.01 -23.97 0.76
CA MET A 1 -6.07 -22.96 1.29
C MET A 1 -5.86 -21.96 0.15
N ARG A 2 -6.19 -20.68 0.30
CA ARG A 2 -5.99 -19.72 -0.81
C ARG A 2 -4.49 -19.47 -0.93
N ASP A 3 -3.87 -20.00 -1.99
CA ASP A 3 -2.51 -19.63 -2.38
C ASP A 3 -2.55 -18.20 -2.93
N TYR A 4 -2.32 -17.21 -2.06
CA TYR A 4 -2.11 -15.85 -2.52
C TYR A 4 -0.78 -15.81 -3.30
N SER A 5 -0.86 -15.58 -4.61
CA SER A 5 0.31 -15.31 -5.43
C SER A 5 0.92 -13.99 -5.00
N CYS A 6 2.16 -14.01 -4.52
CA CYS A 6 2.84 -12.80 -4.06
C CYS A 6 3.62 -12.11 -5.18
N SER A 7 3.52 -10.79 -5.24
CA SER A 7 4.39 -9.95 -6.06
C SER A 7 5.67 -9.64 -5.29
N SER A 8 6.81 -9.68 -5.99
CA SER A 8 8.10 -9.29 -5.42
C SER A 8 8.92 -8.48 -6.41
N THR A 9 9.52 -7.40 -5.92
CA THR A 9 10.55 -6.68 -6.68
C THR A 9 11.88 -7.42 -6.62
N LYS A 10 12.85 -6.97 -7.42
CA LYS A 10 14.27 -7.30 -7.22
C LYS A 10 14.80 -6.53 -6.00
N VAL A 11 16.01 -6.87 -5.55
CA VAL A 11 16.72 -6.02 -4.60
C VAL A 11 17.15 -4.74 -5.30
N GLU A 12 16.54 -3.63 -4.91
CA GLU A 12 16.78 -2.30 -5.47
C GLU A 12 16.70 -1.24 -4.38
N VAL A 13 17.00 0.02 -4.71
CA VAL A 13 16.91 1.12 -3.75
C VAL A 13 15.46 1.59 -3.69
N ASP A 14 14.91 1.64 -2.48
CA ASP A 14 13.58 2.14 -2.21
C ASP A 14 12.48 1.50 -3.09
N PRO A 15 12.41 0.15 -3.17
CA PRO A 15 11.39 -0.53 -3.98
C PRO A 15 10.00 -0.13 -3.52
N TRP A 16 9.09 0.01 -4.48
CA TRP A 16 7.74 0.45 -4.22
C TRP A 16 6.70 -0.28 -5.08
N TRP A 17 5.48 -0.29 -4.58
CA TRP A 17 4.30 -0.75 -5.28
C TRP A 17 3.21 0.33 -5.17
N ARG A 18 2.38 0.46 -6.21
CA ARG A 18 1.27 1.42 -6.22
C ARG A 18 0.02 0.83 -6.84
N VAL A 19 -1.13 1.20 -6.29
CA VAL A 19 -2.43 1.08 -6.95
C VAL A 19 -3.00 2.46 -7.27
N ASP A 20 -3.54 2.58 -8.49
CA ASP A 20 -4.34 3.72 -8.92
C ASP A 20 -5.82 3.37 -8.77
N LEU A 21 -6.51 4.03 -7.83
CA LEU A 21 -7.94 3.82 -7.57
C LEU A 21 -8.85 4.47 -8.62
N ARG A 22 -8.26 5.05 -9.68
CA ARG A 22 -8.90 5.82 -10.78
C ARG A 22 -9.48 7.16 -10.35
N GLU A 23 -10.12 7.20 -9.18
CA GLU A 23 -10.70 8.40 -8.58
C GLU A 23 -10.28 8.54 -7.11
N LYS A 24 -10.50 9.74 -6.56
CA LYS A 24 -10.10 10.05 -5.18
C LYS A 24 -11.04 9.35 -4.21
N HIS A 25 -10.47 8.66 -3.24
CA HIS A 25 -11.21 7.96 -2.19
C HIS A 25 -10.86 8.54 -0.82
N GLN A 26 -11.80 8.46 0.12
CA GLN A 26 -11.53 8.58 1.54
C GLN A 26 -11.18 7.18 2.07
N ILE A 27 -9.90 6.96 2.38
CA ILE A 27 -9.35 5.66 2.75
C ILE A 27 -9.36 5.54 4.27
N ALA A 28 -10.20 4.62 4.78
CA ALA A 28 -10.32 4.33 6.19
C ALA A 28 -9.17 3.45 6.67
N ALA A 29 -8.85 2.38 5.95
CA ALA A 29 -7.83 1.43 6.35
C ALA A 29 -7.21 0.67 5.17
N ILE A 30 -6.03 0.11 5.39
CA ILE A 30 -5.34 -0.74 4.42
C ILE A 30 -5.00 -2.08 5.10
N LYS A 31 -5.33 -3.19 4.43
CA LYS A 31 -4.95 -4.54 4.88
C LYS A 31 -3.83 -5.06 4.01
N ILE A 32 -2.79 -5.61 4.64
CA ILE A 32 -1.65 -6.22 3.94
C ILE A 32 -1.50 -7.66 4.42
N ALA A 33 -1.48 -8.60 3.47
CA ALA A 33 -1.13 -9.99 3.72
C ALA A 33 0.36 -10.23 3.43
N ASN A 34 1.06 -10.83 4.40
CA ASN A 34 2.46 -11.21 4.27
C ASN A 34 2.61 -12.61 3.67
N SER A 35 3.81 -12.93 3.18
CA SER A 35 4.10 -14.25 2.62
C SER A 35 4.01 -15.35 3.67
N GLN A 36 3.49 -16.50 3.26
CA GLN A 36 3.55 -17.75 4.04
C GLN A 36 4.96 -18.35 4.05
N SER A 37 5.83 -17.94 3.12
CA SER A 37 7.21 -18.41 3.01
C SER A 37 8.18 -17.38 3.58
N ALA A 38 9.05 -17.82 4.50
CA ALA A 38 10.05 -16.98 5.16
C ALA A 38 11.02 -16.34 4.15
N ASP A 39 11.44 -17.10 3.13
CA ASP A 39 12.38 -16.62 2.10
C ASP A 39 11.78 -15.51 1.22
N LYS A 40 10.44 -15.44 1.19
CA LYS A 40 9.68 -14.44 0.45
C LYS A 40 9.15 -13.32 1.35
N ALA A 41 9.48 -13.31 2.64
CA ALA A 41 9.06 -12.22 3.53
C ALA A 41 9.87 -10.95 3.22
N GLY A 42 9.18 -9.84 2.95
CA GLY A 42 9.83 -8.62 2.47
C GLY A 42 9.17 -7.32 2.88
N ILE A 43 8.19 -7.34 3.79
CA ILE A 43 7.32 -6.18 4.05
C ILE A 43 7.70 -5.36 5.30
N TYR A 44 8.52 -5.91 6.19
CA TYR A 44 8.90 -5.22 7.43
C TYR A 44 9.64 -3.90 7.14
N GLY A 45 9.17 -2.82 7.77
CA GLY A 45 9.70 -1.48 7.63
C GLY A 45 9.20 -0.72 6.40
N ALA A 46 8.28 -1.29 5.62
CA ALA A 46 7.64 -0.57 4.53
C ALA A 46 6.73 0.56 5.05
N GLU A 47 6.50 1.58 4.24
CA GLU A 47 5.69 2.74 4.55
C GLU A 47 4.52 2.81 3.57
N ILE A 48 3.34 3.14 4.10
CA ILE A 48 2.10 3.28 3.35
C ILE A 48 1.84 4.76 3.14
N HIS A 49 1.72 5.21 1.90
CA HIS A 49 1.50 6.61 1.52
C HIS A 49 0.21 6.75 0.73
N ILE A 50 -0.54 7.83 0.98
CA ILE A 50 -1.84 8.09 0.37
C ILE A 50 -1.89 9.54 -0.10
N GLY A 51 -2.25 9.75 -1.36
CA GLY A 51 -2.46 11.10 -1.90
C GLY A 51 -2.76 11.13 -3.38
N ASP A 52 -2.69 12.34 -3.95
CA ASP A 52 -3.01 12.62 -5.35
C ASP A 52 -1.77 12.98 -6.19
N SER A 53 -0.61 13.16 -5.55
CA SER A 53 0.62 13.55 -6.25
C SER A 53 1.30 12.37 -6.92
N ASN A 54 1.84 12.61 -8.11
CA ASN A 54 2.72 11.68 -8.82
C ASN A 54 4.22 11.97 -8.62
N ARG A 55 4.59 12.99 -7.82
CA ARG A 55 6.00 13.27 -7.49
C ARG A 55 6.64 12.04 -6.86
N ASN A 56 7.83 11.66 -7.34
CA ASN A 56 8.51 10.44 -6.91
C ASN A 56 7.58 9.20 -6.98
N HIS A 57 6.83 9.06 -8.07
CA HIS A 57 5.82 8.01 -8.27
C HIS A 57 4.69 7.96 -7.23
N GLY A 58 4.54 8.99 -6.41
CA GLY A 58 3.60 9.05 -5.29
C GLY A 58 4.17 8.59 -3.95
N ASN A 59 5.46 8.25 -3.89
CA ASN A 59 6.12 7.82 -2.65
C ASN A 59 6.32 8.98 -1.66
N ASP A 60 6.23 10.23 -2.12
CA ASP A 60 6.29 11.42 -1.26
C ASP A 60 4.92 11.87 -0.73
N ASN A 61 3.83 11.16 -1.08
CA ASN A 61 2.52 11.48 -0.54
C ASN A 61 2.51 11.32 1.00
N PRO A 62 1.58 11.96 1.72
CA PRO A 62 1.48 11.82 3.17
C PRO A 62 1.47 10.35 3.62
N LYS A 63 2.24 10.05 4.66
CA LYS A 63 2.36 8.70 5.23
C LYS A 63 1.14 8.39 6.10
N CYS A 64 0.45 7.29 5.79
CA CYS A 64 -0.57 6.69 6.64
C CYS A 64 0.06 5.92 7.80
N ALA A 65 0.96 4.99 7.52
CA ALA A 65 1.54 4.11 8.54
C ALA A 65 2.90 3.53 8.11
N THR A 66 3.66 3.06 9.11
CA THR A 66 4.82 2.20 8.88
C THR A 66 4.47 0.77 9.27
N VAL A 67 4.81 -0.18 8.39
CA VAL A 67 4.54 -1.61 8.54
C VAL A 67 5.51 -2.22 9.54
N GLY A 68 4.97 -2.52 10.72
CA GLY A 68 5.66 -3.35 11.72
C GLY A 68 5.79 -4.82 11.30
N ARG A 69 6.20 -5.68 12.23
CA ARG A 69 6.24 -7.13 11.98
C ARG A 69 4.83 -7.67 11.74
N ILE A 70 4.69 -8.48 10.69
CA ILE A 70 3.50 -9.27 10.36
C ILE A 70 4.00 -10.72 10.29
N GLY A 71 3.31 -11.65 10.96
CA GLY A 71 3.70 -13.07 10.92
C GLY A 71 3.64 -13.64 9.51
N LEU A 72 4.20 -14.85 9.33
CA LEU A 72 4.14 -15.52 8.04
C LEU A 72 2.69 -15.94 7.74
N GLY A 73 2.20 -15.58 6.56
CA GLY A 73 0.80 -15.82 6.16
C GLY A 73 -0.23 -14.94 6.85
N ASP A 74 0.18 -14.14 7.83
CA ASP A 74 -0.72 -13.26 8.56
C ASP A 74 -1.10 -12.04 7.73
N THR A 75 -2.26 -11.49 8.09
CA THR A 75 -2.76 -10.22 7.56
C THR A 75 -2.84 -9.19 8.67
N LYS A 76 -2.37 -7.97 8.40
CA LYS A 76 -2.49 -6.85 9.34
C LYS A 76 -3.24 -5.69 8.71
N THR A 77 -4.04 -5.02 9.53
CA THR A 77 -4.81 -3.83 9.15
C THR A 77 -4.15 -2.58 9.72
N PHE A 78 -4.06 -1.54 8.91
CA PHE A 78 -3.51 -0.23 9.24
C PHE A 78 -4.61 0.82 9.09
N ASP A 79 -4.93 1.51 10.17
CA ASP A 79 -5.91 2.61 10.19
C ASP A 79 -5.27 3.87 9.59
N CYS A 80 -5.88 4.39 8.52
CA CYS A 80 -5.47 5.61 7.81
C CYS A 80 -6.37 6.80 8.09
N ARG A 81 -7.30 6.70 9.05
CA ARG A 81 -8.08 7.83 9.60
C ARG A 81 -8.80 8.69 8.55
N GLY A 82 -9.24 8.06 7.46
CA GLY A 82 -9.95 8.75 6.38
C GLY A 82 -9.07 9.66 5.53
N MET A 83 -7.77 9.38 5.43
CA MET A 83 -6.89 10.07 4.48
C MET A 83 -7.45 10.00 3.06
N GLN A 84 -7.36 11.10 2.33
CA GLN A 84 -7.93 11.20 1.00
C GLN A 84 -6.85 11.11 -0.07
N GLY A 85 -7.07 10.27 -1.08
CA GLY A 85 -6.14 10.14 -2.19
C GLY A 85 -6.66 9.22 -3.29
N ARG A 86 -6.16 9.42 -4.50
CA ARG A 86 -6.33 8.51 -5.64
C ARG A 86 -5.29 7.38 -5.63
N TYR A 87 -4.09 7.67 -5.13
CA TYR A 87 -2.96 6.73 -5.14
C TYR A 87 -2.70 6.19 -3.73
N VAL A 88 -2.49 4.87 -3.67
CA VAL A 88 -1.93 4.20 -2.49
C VAL A 88 -0.60 3.61 -2.90
N ASN A 89 0.47 4.06 -2.24
CA ASN A 89 1.83 3.58 -2.43
C ASN A 89 2.30 2.81 -1.20
N ILE A 90 3.04 1.73 -1.43
CA ILE A 90 3.81 1.02 -0.41
C ILE A 90 5.26 1.05 -0.84
N ILE A 91 6.09 1.78 -0.11
CA ILE A 91 7.53 1.91 -0.36
C ILE A 91 8.31 1.24 0.76
N ARG A 92 9.41 0.58 0.46
CA ARG A 92 10.29 0.03 1.49
C ARG A 92 11.65 0.71 1.47
N PRO A 93 11.93 1.64 2.40
CA PRO A 93 13.18 2.38 2.40
C PRO A 93 14.44 1.51 2.52
N GLY A 94 15.48 1.91 1.79
CA GLY A 94 16.78 1.26 1.72
C GLY A 94 16.94 0.29 0.56
N LYS A 95 18.14 -0.29 0.42
CA LYS A 95 18.47 -1.25 -0.64
C LYS A 95 17.99 -2.67 -0.29
N LYS A 96 16.76 -3.01 -0.67
CA LYS A 96 16.06 -4.25 -0.30
C LYS A 96 15.08 -4.65 -1.41
N HIS A 97 14.40 -5.80 -1.28
CA HIS A 97 13.22 -6.13 -2.08
C HIS A 97 11.93 -5.81 -1.32
N LEU A 98 10.83 -5.63 -2.04
CA LEU A 98 9.48 -5.51 -1.49
C LEU A 98 8.66 -6.73 -1.93
N THR A 99 8.01 -7.41 -0.98
CA THR A 99 7.08 -8.50 -1.29
C THR A 99 5.72 -8.24 -0.68
N LEU A 100 4.67 -8.39 -1.50
CA LEU A 100 3.28 -8.17 -1.15
C LEU A 100 2.44 -9.33 -1.69
N CYS A 101 1.65 -9.98 -0.83
CA CYS A 101 0.78 -11.08 -1.27
C CYS A 101 -0.65 -10.63 -1.57
N GLU A 102 -1.17 -9.73 -0.75
CA GLU A 102 -2.47 -9.09 -1.00
C GLU A 102 -2.44 -7.70 -0.37
N VAL A 103 -3.01 -6.72 -1.06
CA VAL A 103 -3.25 -5.37 -0.53
C VAL A 103 -4.71 -5.03 -0.75
N VAL A 104 -5.44 -4.82 0.33
CA VAL A 104 -6.85 -4.43 0.28
C VAL A 104 -6.99 -3.00 0.80
N VAL A 105 -7.53 -2.12 -0.03
CA VAL A 105 -7.83 -0.74 0.33
C VAL A 105 -9.29 -0.66 0.76
N LEU A 106 -9.54 -0.25 2.01
CA LEU A 106 -10.88 -0.04 2.55
C LEU A 106 -11.16 1.46 2.58
N GLY A 107 -12.10 1.89 1.77
CA GLY A 107 -12.48 3.29 1.64
C GLY A 107 -13.71 3.47 0.76
N GLN A 108 -14.11 4.72 0.57
CA GLN A 108 -15.25 5.10 -0.25
C GLN A 108 -14.85 6.18 -1.26
N PRO A 109 -15.39 6.16 -2.50
CA PRO A 109 -15.19 7.24 -3.46
C PRO A 109 -15.62 8.59 -2.89
N LEU A 110 -14.85 9.63 -3.17
CA LEU A 110 -15.29 11.01 -2.95
C LEU A 110 -16.05 11.48 -4.18
N PHE A 111 -17.37 11.50 -4.09
CA PHE A 111 -18.21 12.10 -5.13
C PHE A 111 -18.02 13.61 -5.13
N VAL A 112 -17.29 14.12 -6.12
CA VAL A 112 -17.36 15.54 -6.47
C VAL A 112 -18.67 15.70 -7.21
N ILE A 113 -19.62 16.46 -6.63
CA ILE A 113 -20.81 16.90 -7.36
C ILE A 113 -20.29 17.74 -8.52
N LYS A 114 -20.21 17.14 -9.71
CA LYS A 114 -19.98 17.88 -10.94
C LYS A 114 -21.31 18.57 -11.22
N ASN A 115 -21.36 19.87 -11.00
CA ASN A 115 -22.45 20.67 -11.54
C ASN A 115 -22.44 20.43 -13.07
N CYS A 116 -23.57 20.01 -13.62
CA CYS A 116 -23.74 20.00 -15.07
C CYS A 116 -23.75 21.46 -15.54
N GLU A 117 -22.80 21.81 -16.41
CA GLU A 117 -22.89 23.00 -17.28
C GLU A 117 -23.81 22.71 -18.48
#